data_AF-A0A1S3XGK8-F1
#
_entry.id   AF-A0A1S3XGK8-F1
#
_cell.length_a   1.000
_cell.length_b   1.000
_cell.length_c   1.000
_cell.angle_alpha   90.00
_cell.angle_beta   90.00
_cell.angle_gamma   90.00
#
_symmetry.space_group_name_H-M   'P 1'
#
loop_
_entity.id
_entity.type
_entity.pdbx_description
1 polymer ?
#
loop_
_entity_poly.entity_id
_entity_poly.type
_entity_poly.pdbx_seq_one_letter_code
_entity_poly.pdbx_strand_id
1 'polypeptide(L)'
;YFFNYRFPEVAFLNTVDLLDIRGKIGTRALSLGTKYAAYLVFKISERYHGLESTNAMVRFVNQESEDEAEKRATTVILAARAPRHLKEKLPEKRTDGWLEVEIGNFYNGEGDDNGDVEAWLLDSRPFHAKCGLIIEGLEFCPI
;
A
#
# COMPACT_ATOMS: atom_id res chain seq x y z
N TYR A 1 12.01 26.77 -2.11
CA TYR A 1 11.19 25.79 -2.85
C TYR A 1 10.41 24.99 -1.83
N PHE A 2 9.11 25.24 -1.68
CA PHE A 2 8.25 24.45 -0.79
C PHE A 2 7.87 23.17 -1.52
N PHE A 3 8.27 22.02 -0.98
CA PHE A 3 7.67 20.75 -1.39
C PHE A 3 6.20 20.80 -0.96
N ASN A 4 5.28 20.80 -1.94
CA ASN A 4 3.86 20.61 -1.64
C ASN A 4 3.67 19.11 -1.36
N TYR A 5 3.72 18.75 -0.08
CA TYR A 5 3.31 17.42 0.39
C TYR A 5 1.79 17.45 0.62
N ARG A 6 1.07 16.42 0.17
CA ARG A 6 -0.38 16.32 0.42
C ARG A 6 -0.67 16.08 1.90
N PHE A 7 0.26 15.43 2.61
CA PHE A 7 0.19 15.15 4.04
C PHE A 7 1.27 15.96 4.80
N PRO A 8 0.99 16.38 6.04
CA PRO A 8 1.94 17.12 6.87
C PRO A 8 3.12 16.25 7.35
N GLU A 9 2.98 14.93 7.27
CA GLU A 9 3.96 13.94 7.74
C GLU A 9 4.33 13.00 6.60
N VAL A 10 5.62 12.70 6.49
CA VAL A 10 6.19 11.75 5.53
C VAL A 10 7.03 10.76 6.31
N ALA A 11 6.84 9.46 6.08
CA ALA A 11 7.61 8.42 6.75
C ALA A 11 8.85 8.04 5.92
N PHE A 12 10.00 7.92 6.57
CA PHE A 12 11.24 7.44 5.94
C PHE A 12 11.63 6.08 6.53
N LEU A 13 11.80 5.08 5.66
CA LEU A 13 12.24 3.75 6.03
C LEU A 13 13.77 3.69 6.08
N ASN A 14 14.31 3.65 7.31
CA ASN A 14 15.70 3.24 7.58
C ASN A 14 15.89 1.74 7.26
N THR A 15 17.05 1.17 7.56
CA THR A 15 17.28 -0.27 7.36
C THR A 15 16.42 -1.11 8.31
N VAL A 16 15.51 -1.91 7.77
CA VAL A 16 14.66 -2.85 8.52
C VAL A 16 14.66 -4.25 7.91
N ASP A 17 14.45 -5.27 8.72
CA ASP A 17 14.23 -6.64 8.23
C ASP A 17 12.76 -6.94 7.94
N LEU A 18 11.84 -6.29 8.66
CA LEU A 18 10.39 -6.39 8.48
C LEU A 18 9.85 -5.07 7.95
N LEU A 19 9.17 -5.12 6.80
CA LEU A 19 8.33 -4.03 6.32
C LEU A 19 6.88 -4.37 6.63
N ASP A 20 6.25 -3.58 7.49
CA ASP A 20 4.83 -3.70 7.83
C ASP A 20 4.20 -2.31 7.76
N ILE A 21 3.52 -2.01 6.64
CA ILE A 21 2.85 -0.73 6.39
C ILE A 21 1.36 -0.97 6.40
N ARG A 22 0.64 -0.28 7.29
CA ARG A 22 -0.80 -0.43 7.45
C ARG A 22 -1.49 0.92 7.43
N GLY A 23 -2.65 0.97 6.78
CA GLY A 23 -3.56 2.11 6.80
C GLY A 23 -4.97 1.60 7.03
N LYS A 24 -5.69 2.25 7.94
CA LYS A 24 -7.08 1.89 8.27
C LYS A 24 -8.00 3.06 7.99
N ILE A 25 -9.19 2.74 7.49
CA ILE A 25 -10.28 3.69 7.33
C ILE A 25 -11.59 3.05 7.75
N GLY A 26 -12.38 3.78 8.54
CA GLY A 26 -13.71 3.32 8.91
C GLY A 26 -14.64 3.35 7.70
N THR A 27 -15.42 2.29 7.50
CA THR A 27 -16.40 2.17 6.39
C THR A 27 -17.40 3.32 6.37
N ARG A 28 -17.71 3.89 7.54
CA ARG A 28 -18.58 5.07 7.71
C ARG A 28 -18.03 6.37 7.13
N ALA A 29 -16.71 6.47 6.95
CA ALA A 29 -16.09 7.61 6.30
C ALA A 29 -16.16 7.53 4.77
N LEU A 30 -16.62 6.39 4.24
CA LEU A 30 -16.72 6.09 2.82
C LEU A 30 -18.19 6.09 2.38
N SER A 31 -18.41 6.43 1.11
CA SER A 31 -19.73 6.32 0.48
C SER A 31 -20.13 4.86 0.37
N LEU A 32 -21.40 4.56 0.67
CA LEU A 32 -21.99 3.23 0.45
C LEU A 32 -22.16 2.98 -1.05
N GLY A 33 -22.35 1.72 -1.42
CA GLY A 33 -22.56 1.29 -2.81
C GLY A 33 -21.37 1.55 -3.74
N THR A 34 -20.19 1.82 -3.18
CA THR A 34 -19.04 2.34 -3.93
C THR A 34 -17.87 1.38 -3.86
N LYS A 35 -17.23 1.14 -5.01
CA LYS A 35 -15.98 0.40 -5.08
C LYS A 35 -14.82 1.34 -4.82
N TYR A 36 -13.89 0.92 -3.98
CA TYR A 36 -12.69 1.67 -3.63
C TYR A 36 -11.45 0.88 -3.97
N ALA A 37 -10.42 1.57 -4.41
CA ALA A 37 -9.05 1.08 -4.51
C ALA A 37 -8.17 1.78 -3.49
N ALA A 38 -7.27 1.02 -2.87
CA ALA A 38 -6.25 1.54 -1.98
C ALA A 38 -4.93 1.68 -2.74
N TYR A 39 -4.25 2.80 -2.54
CA TYR A 39 -2.98 3.14 -3.18
C TYR A 39 -1.92 3.47 -2.14
N LEU A 40 -0.70 2.97 -2.33
CA LEU A 40 0.48 3.49 -1.65
C LEU A 40 1.06 4.62 -2.48
N VAL A 41 1.28 5.79 -1.88
CA VAL A 41 1.97 6.93 -2.49
C VAL A 41 3.35 7.09 -1.86
N PHE A 42 4.40 6.98 -2.68
CA PHE A 42 5.76 6.81 -2.19
C PHE A 42 6.84 7.30 -3.17
N LYS A 43 8.06 7.41 -2.67
CA LYS A 43 9.29 7.66 -3.42
C LYS A 43 10.32 6.62 -3.03
N ILE A 44 11.26 6.38 -3.94
CA ILE A 44 12.40 5.50 -3.71
C ILE A 44 13.68 6.32 -3.80
N SER A 45 14.52 6.19 -2.78
CA SER A 45 15.87 6.77 -2.74
C SER A 45 16.77 6.10 -3.78
N GLU A 46 17.71 6.84 -4.37
CA GLU A 46 18.69 6.30 -5.31
C GLU A 46 19.51 5.13 -4.74
N ARG A 47 19.69 5.09 -3.41
CA ARG A 47 20.46 4.07 -2.68
C ARG A 47 19.57 3.04 -1.96
N TYR A 48 18.42 2.71 -2.52
CA TYR A 48 17.52 1.72 -1.94
C TYR A 48 18.08 0.28 -2.00
N HIS A 49 17.57 -0.58 -1.12
CA HIS A 49 17.88 -2.01 -1.08
C HIS A 49 16.62 -2.81 -0.70
N GLY A 50 16.43 -3.99 -1.30
CA GLY A 50 15.39 -4.95 -0.92
C GLY A 50 13.94 -4.52 -1.14
N LEU A 51 13.70 -3.51 -1.99
CA LEU A 51 12.37 -2.94 -2.27
C LEU A 51 11.88 -3.25 -3.70
N GLU A 52 12.26 -4.39 -4.27
CA GLU A 52 11.79 -4.78 -5.61
C GLU A 52 10.28 -5.04 -5.61
N SER A 53 9.80 -5.82 -4.65
CA SER A 53 8.41 -6.23 -4.53
C SER A 53 8.00 -6.47 -3.07
N THR A 54 6.70 -6.41 -2.78
CA THR A 54 6.12 -6.69 -1.46
C THR A 54 4.74 -7.32 -1.60
N ASN A 55 4.28 -8.04 -0.58
CA ASN A 55 2.92 -8.55 -0.53
C ASN A 55 1.98 -7.41 -0.14
N ALA A 56 0.86 -7.30 -0.83
CA ALA A 56 -0.15 -6.29 -0.64
C ALA A 56 -1.54 -6.94 -0.54
N MET A 57 -2.34 -6.44 0.40
CA MET A 57 -3.68 -6.94 0.65
C MET A 57 -4.59 -5.83 1.20
N VAL A 58 -5.89 -6.03 1.01
CA VAL A 58 -6.94 -5.25 1.65
C VAL A 58 -7.90 -6.23 2.32
N ARG A 59 -8.30 -5.92 3.56
CA ARG A 59 -9.25 -6.72 4.33
C ARG A 59 -10.23 -5.86 5.11
N PHE A 60 -11.41 -6.42 5.38
CA PHE A 60 -12.32 -5.90 6.40
C PHE A 60 -11.92 -6.50 7.75
N VAL A 61 -11.49 -5.64 8.69
CA VAL A 61 -10.87 -6.05 9.96
C VAL A 61 -11.80 -6.94 10.80
N ASN A 62 -13.11 -6.75 10.69
CA ASN A 62 -14.14 -7.51 11.41
C ASN A 62 -14.61 -8.79 10.69
N GLN A 63 -14.27 -8.97 9.41
CA GLN A 63 -14.72 -10.12 8.61
C GLN A 63 -13.60 -11.11 8.32
N GLU A 64 -12.34 -10.68 8.39
CA GLU A 64 -11.19 -11.46 7.96
C GLU A 64 -9.98 -11.29 8.90
N SER A 65 -9.35 -12.41 9.27
CA SER A 65 -8.12 -12.43 10.06
C SER A 65 -6.90 -12.05 9.22
N GLU A 66 -5.79 -11.70 9.88
CA GLU A 66 -4.53 -11.39 9.19
C GLU A 66 -3.99 -12.61 8.42
N ASP A 67 -4.07 -13.81 9.01
CA ASP A 67 -3.62 -15.05 8.36
C ASP A 67 -4.40 -15.37 7.08
N GLU A 68 -5.72 -15.13 7.07
CA GLU A 68 -6.53 -15.33 5.87
C GLU A 68 -6.21 -14.28 4.81
N ALA A 69 -6.06 -13.00 5.20
CA ALA A 69 -5.69 -11.94 4.28
C ALA A 69 -4.30 -12.15 3.64
N GLU A 70 -3.31 -12.61 4.43
CA GLU A 70 -1.96 -12.88 3.94
C GLU A 70 -1.93 -14.02 2.92
N LYS A 71 -2.73 -15.07 3.10
CA LYS A 71 -2.86 -16.17 2.11
C LYS A 71 -3.40 -15.70 0.76
N ARG A 72 -4.15 -14.60 0.75
CA ARG A 72 -4.71 -13.98 -0.46
C ARG A 72 -3.89 -12.81 -0.99
N ALA A 73 -2.76 -12.51 -0.34
CA ALA A 73 -1.97 -11.35 -0.70
C ALA A 73 -1.48 -11.44 -2.14
N THR A 74 -1.37 -10.28 -2.76
CA THR A 74 -0.87 -10.14 -4.12
C THR A 74 0.48 -9.44 -4.10
N THR A 75 1.37 -9.84 -5.00
CA THR A 75 2.67 -9.17 -5.14
C THR A 75 2.49 -7.86 -5.89
N VAL A 76 2.98 -6.77 -5.32
CA VAL A 76 3.11 -5.45 -5.99
C VAL A 76 4.58 -5.08 -6.16
N ILE A 77 4.90 -4.40 -7.25
CA ILE A 77 6.25 -3.91 -7.50
C ILE A 77 6.39 -2.51 -6.94
N LEU A 78 7.45 -2.28 -6.17
CA LEU A 78 7.81 -0.94 -5.69
C LEU A 78 8.96 -0.35 -6.51
N ALA A 79 9.91 -1.18 -6.95
CA ALA A 79 11.06 -0.76 -7.75
C ALA A 79 11.27 -1.64 -8.99
N ALA A 80 11.37 -1.02 -10.16
CA ALA A 80 11.39 -1.67 -11.48
C ALA A 80 12.70 -2.41 -11.85
N ARG A 81 13.43 -2.98 -10.88
CA ARG A 81 14.48 -3.98 -11.18
C ARG A 81 13.89 -5.39 -11.42
N ALA A 82 12.57 -5.55 -11.23
CA ALA A 82 11.87 -6.83 -11.37
C ALA A 82 11.79 -7.30 -12.85
N PRO A 83 11.88 -8.61 -13.13
CA PRO A 83 11.75 -9.14 -14.49
C PRO A 83 10.36 -8.89 -15.09
N ARG A 84 10.31 -8.48 -16.37
CA ARG A 84 9.11 -8.13 -17.15
C ARG A 84 8.13 -9.29 -17.46
N HIS A 85 8.13 -10.36 -16.66
CA HIS A 85 7.42 -11.61 -16.98
C HIS A 85 6.21 -11.91 -16.08
N LEU A 86 5.92 -11.06 -15.10
CA LEU A 86 4.75 -11.20 -14.23
C LEU A 86 3.70 -10.16 -14.58
N LYS A 87 2.41 -10.53 -14.53
CA LYS A 87 1.26 -9.60 -14.63
C LYS A 87 1.17 -8.79 -13.32
N GLU A 88 2.20 -8.04 -13.02
CA GLU A 88 2.33 -7.28 -11.79
C GLU A 88 1.82 -5.85 -11.98
N LYS A 89 1.29 -5.29 -10.88
CA LYS A 89 0.98 -3.86 -10.83
C LYS A 89 2.29 -3.10 -10.65
N LEU A 90 2.65 -2.31 -11.66
CA LEU A 90 3.81 -1.46 -11.64
C LEU A 90 3.46 -0.10 -11.02
N PRO A 91 4.42 0.55 -10.36
CA PRO A 91 4.20 1.89 -9.85
C PRO A 91 4.14 2.90 -10.99
N GLU A 92 3.18 3.80 -10.92
CA GLU A 92 2.97 4.88 -11.88
C GLU A 92 3.48 6.20 -11.31
N LYS A 93 4.07 7.03 -12.16
CA LYS A 93 4.58 8.34 -11.75
C LYS A 93 3.48 9.39 -11.84
N ARG A 94 3.17 10.02 -10.71
CA ARG A 94 2.24 11.13 -10.59
C ARG A 94 2.85 12.45 -11.10
N THR A 95 1.98 13.44 -11.36
CA THR A 95 2.40 14.77 -11.83
C THR A 95 3.22 15.56 -10.80
N ASP A 96 3.01 15.29 -9.51
CA ASP A 96 3.78 15.85 -8.38
C ASP A 96 5.15 15.15 -8.15
N GLY A 97 5.46 14.15 -8.97
CA GLY A 97 6.71 13.41 -8.93
C GLY A 97 6.77 12.30 -7.88
N TRP A 98 5.67 12.03 -7.16
CA TRP A 98 5.53 10.80 -6.38
C TRP A 98 5.21 9.60 -7.28
N LEU A 99 5.48 8.39 -6.77
CA LEU A 99 5.01 7.14 -7.36
C LEU A 99 3.74 6.71 -6.64
N GLU A 100 2.86 6.01 -7.35
CA GLU A 100 1.72 5.33 -6.75
C GLU A 100 1.57 3.91 -7.28
N VAL A 101 1.09 3.00 -6.43
CA VAL A 101 0.73 1.64 -6.84
C VAL A 101 -0.54 1.21 -6.13
N GLU A 102 -1.47 0.60 -6.86
CA GLU A 102 -2.67 0.01 -6.26
C GLU A 102 -2.29 -1.25 -5.48
N ILE A 103 -2.64 -1.29 -4.20
CA ILE A 103 -2.36 -2.41 -3.30
C ILE A 103 -3.55 -3.37 -3.16
N GLY A 104 -4.74 -2.93 -3.54
CA GLY A 104 -5.95 -3.74 -3.56
C GLY A 104 -7.20 -2.90 -3.69
N ASN A 105 -8.35 -3.56 -3.84
CA ASN A 105 -9.65 -2.90 -3.90
C ASN A 105 -10.70 -3.68 -3.12
N PHE A 106 -11.76 -2.98 -2.72
CA PHE A 106 -12.88 -3.50 -1.94
C PHE A 106 -14.17 -2.77 -2.33
N TYR A 107 -15.31 -3.33 -1.95
CA TYR A 107 -16.63 -2.72 -2.18
C TYR A 107 -17.26 -2.37 -0.83
N ASN A 108 -17.61 -1.10 -0.64
CA ASN A 108 -18.32 -0.64 0.55
C ASN A 108 -19.82 -0.77 0.31
N GLY A 109 -20.42 -1.90 0.72
CA GLY A 109 -21.84 -2.21 0.51
C GLY A 109 -22.79 -1.44 1.42
N GLU A 110 -24.10 -1.60 1.21
CA GLU A 110 -25.17 -0.88 1.93
C GLU A 110 -25.53 -1.48 3.31
N GLY A 111 -24.70 -2.39 3.84
CA GLY A 111 -24.92 -3.00 5.15
C GLY A 111 -24.52 -2.09 6.33
N ASP A 112 -25.10 -2.32 7.52
CA ASP A 112 -24.71 -1.66 8.77
C ASP A 112 -23.41 -2.27 9.36
N ASP A 113 -22.46 -2.58 8.49
CA ASP A 113 -21.17 -3.14 8.87
C ASP A 113 -20.26 -2.00 9.32
N ASN A 114 -20.41 -1.66 10.60
CA ASN A 114 -19.42 -0.88 11.33
C ASN A 114 -18.11 -1.66 11.40
N GLY A 115 -17.20 -1.34 10.50
CA GLY A 115 -15.89 -1.94 10.47
C GLY A 115 -14.85 -0.97 9.93
N ASP A 116 -13.61 -1.38 10.07
CA ASP A 116 -12.48 -0.75 9.41
C ASP A 116 -12.05 -1.59 8.23
N VAL A 117 -11.67 -0.92 7.15
CA VAL A 117 -10.93 -1.52 6.05
C VAL A 117 -9.46 -1.24 6.30
N GLU A 118 -8.65 -2.28 6.28
CA GLU A 118 -7.20 -2.17 6.39
C GLU A 118 -6.56 -2.45 5.03
N ALA A 119 -5.79 -1.47 4.57
CA ALA A 119 -4.78 -1.62 3.54
C ALA A 119 -3.47 -2.03 4.20
N TRP A 120 -2.83 -3.08 3.70
CA TRP A 120 -1.64 -3.65 4.31
C TRP A 120 -0.61 -4.03 3.26
N LEU A 121 0.65 -3.61 3.47
CA LEU A 121 1.81 -4.14 2.78
C LEU A 121 2.73 -4.83 3.79
N LEU A 122 3.13 -6.06 3.47
CA LEU A 122 3.96 -6.90 4.29
C LEU A 122 5.13 -7.45 3.48
N ASP A 123 6.33 -7.34 4.03
CA ASP A 123 7.46 -8.12 3.56
C ASP A 123 8.29 -8.61 4.75
N SER A 124 8.07 -9.88 5.07
CA SER A 124 8.66 -10.64 6.16
C SER A 124 9.80 -11.55 5.71
N ARG A 125 10.31 -11.38 4.47
CA ARG A 125 11.42 -12.21 3.95
C ARG A 125 12.64 -12.10 4.88
N PRO A 126 13.11 -13.22 5.48
CA PRO A 126 14.20 -13.18 6.44
C PRO A 126 15.52 -12.83 5.77
N PHE A 127 16.41 -12.13 6.48
CA PHE A 127 17.72 -11.68 6.00
C PHE A 127 17.66 -10.82 4.73
N HIS A 128 16.50 -10.22 4.45
CA HIS A 128 16.27 -9.37 3.30
C HIS A 128 16.08 -7.93 3.76
N ALA A 129 17.19 -7.25 4.09
CA ALA A 129 17.14 -5.88 4.59
C ALA A 129 16.50 -4.93 3.58
N LYS A 130 15.70 -3.98 4.07
CA LYS A 130 14.93 -3.02 3.26
C LYS A 130 15.28 -1.62 3.70
N CYS A 131 15.57 -0.73 2.76
CA CYS A 131 15.80 0.68 3.07
C CYS A 131 15.53 1.59 1.87
N GLY A 132 15.33 2.88 2.15
CA GLY A 132 15.21 3.91 1.12
C GLY A 132 13.80 4.08 0.56
N LEU A 133 12.78 3.57 1.25
CA LEU A 133 11.37 3.87 0.97
C LEU A 133 10.98 5.16 1.68
N ILE A 134 10.32 6.07 0.95
CA ILE A 134 9.77 7.31 1.48
C ILE A 134 8.28 7.27 1.21
N ILE A 135 7.44 7.37 2.24
CA ILE A 135 5.99 7.20 2.10
C ILE A 135 5.31 8.54 2.36
N GLU A 136 4.52 8.99 1.38
CA GLU A 136 3.62 10.13 1.56
C GLU A 136 2.33 9.70 2.26
N GLY A 137 1.77 8.54 1.90
CA GLY A 137 0.59 8.01 2.57
C GLY A 137 -0.06 6.83 1.88
N LEU A 138 -1.19 6.41 2.46
CA LEU A 138 -2.13 5.46 1.87
C LEU A 138 -3.42 6.21 1.51
N GLU A 139 -3.85 6.07 0.27
CA GLU A 139 -5.05 6.73 -0.26
C GLU A 139 -6.13 5.70 -0.55
N PHE A 140 -7.38 6.00 -0.15
CA PHE A 140 -8.56 5.18 -0.44
C PHE A 140 -9.45 5.94 -1.42
N CYS A 141 -9.45 5.54 -2.68
CA CYS A 141 -10.03 6.28 -3.80
C CYS A 141 -11.22 5.51 -4.41
N PRO A 142 -12.37 6.16 -4.67
CA PRO A 142 -13.47 5.53 -5.39
C PRO A 142 -13.08 5.26 -6.86
N ILE A 143 -13.56 4.15 -7.44
CA ILE A 143 -13.29 3.70 -8.81
C ILE A 143 -14.53 3.23 -9.57
#